data_AF-A0A2V6P6A5-F1
#
_entry.id   AF-A0A2V6P6A5-F1
#
_cell.length_a   1.000
_cell.length_b   1.000
_cell.length_c   1.000
_cell.angle_alpha   90.00
_cell.angle_beta   90.00
_cell.angle_gamma   90.00
#
_symmetry.space_group_name_H-M   'P 1'
#
loop_
_entity.id
_entity.type
_entity.pdbx_description
1 polymer ?
#
loop_
_entity_poly.entity_id
_entity_poly.type
_entity_poly.pdbx_seq_one_letter_code
_entity_poly.pdbx_strand_id
1 'polypeptide(L)'
;MDPRAGLSGSFVRIEGGLVVNEDELRTARETDTHSSGTPNWTNATGFEQDVFTFTRVIFKSDPGSRSSGGRLRWLGWWVDYPDADLNLSYRLQQVTAIRTDPDARVLKLTDPKLPQYPLLYME
;
A
#
# COMPACT_ATOMS: atom_id res chain seq x y z
N MET A 1 15.59 19.64 13.55
CA MET A 1 14.61 19.07 14.51
C MET A 1 13.94 17.90 13.79
N ASP A 2 14.08 16.68 14.31
CA ASP A 2 13.37 15.52 13.73
C ASP A 2 11.88 15.64 14.10
N PRO A 3 10.96 15.75 13.13
CA PRO A 3 9.52 15.84 13.40
C PRO A 3 8.94 14.60 14.11
N ARG A 4 9.73 13.53 14.26
CA ARG A 4 9.35 12.26 14.89
C ARG A 4 9.61 12.21 16.41
N ALA A 5 10.27 13.22 16.98
CA ALA A 5 10.62 13.22 18.39
C ALA A 5 9.36 13.27 19.28
N GLY A 6 9.00 12.13 19.89
CA GLY A 6 7.86 11.99 20.81
C GLY A 6 6.62 11.28 20.23
N LEU A 7 6.64 10.88 18.96
CA LEU A 7 5.57 10.09 18.35
C LEU A 7 5.86 8.58 18.47
N SER A 8 4.85 7.80 18.86
CA SER A 8 4.92 6.33 18.92
C SER A 8 4.60 5.72 17.56
N GLY A 9 5.37 4.73 17.12
CA GLY A 9 5.08 3.94 15.92
C GLY A 9 6.30 3.69 15.05
N SER A 10 6.14 2.80 14.06
CA SER A 10 7.14 2.47 13.06
C SER A 10 7.04 3.42 11.88
N PHE A 11 7.96 4.39 11.79
CA PHE A 11 7.98 5.37 10.71
C PHE A 11 8.90 4.95 9.57
N VAL A 12 8.45 5.15 8.33
CA VAL A 12 9.25 4.94 7.12
C VAL A 12 9.14 6.15 6.19
N ARG A 13 10.24 6.45 5.49
CA ARG A 13 10.24 7.44 4.42
C ARG A 13 9.97 6.73 3.10
N ILE A 14 8.94 7.17 2.40
CA ILE A 14 8.51 6.60 1.11
C ILE A 14 8.94 7.51 -0.05
N GLU A 15 8.50 7.20 -1.27
CA GLU A 15 8.69 8.03 -2.45
C GLU A 15 8.16 9.47 -2.23
N GLY A 16 8.63 10.41 -3.05
CA GLY A 16 8.32 11.83 -2.87
C GLY A 16 8.86 12.46 -1.56
N GLY A 17 9.53 11.68 -0.71
CA GLY A 17 10.09 12.13 0.56
C GLY A 17 9.09 12.20 1.72
N LEU A 18 7.86 11.69 1.54
CA LEU A 18 6.84 11.60 2.58
C LEU A 18 7.27 10.63 3.69
N VAL A 19 6.70 10.84 4.89
CA VAL A 19 6.94 9.98 6.06
C VAL A 19 5.60 9.46 6.53
N VAL A 20 5.47 8.14 6.59
CA VAL A 20 4.25 7.45 7.02
C VAL A 20 4.50 6.64 8.28
N ASN A 21 3.47 6.51 9.12
CA ASN A 21 3.44 5.61 10.26
C ASN A 21 2.84 4.26 9.85
N GLU A 22 3.67 3.23 9.75
CA GLU A 22 3.29 1.88 9.31
C GLU A 22 2.33 1.19 10.27
N ASP A 23 2.20 1.65 11.52
CA ASP A 23 1.23 1.12 12.48
C ASP A 23 -0.18 1.70 12.30
N GLU A 24 -0.28 2.86 11.68
CA GLU A 24 -1.53 3.61 11.53
C GLU A 24 -2.06 3.57 10.10
N LEU A 25 -1.21 3.33 9.11
CA LEU A 25 -1.58 3.29 7.69
C LEU A 25 -2.53 2.14 7.38
N ARG A 26 -3.69 2.45 6.77
CA ARG A 26 -4.72 1.46 6.44
C ARG A 26 -5.05 1.37 4.97
N THR A 27 -4.94 2.48 4.24
CA THR A 27 -5.34 2.56 2.83
C THR A 27 -4.31 3.33 2.01
N ALA A 28 -4.25 3.05 0.71
CA ALA A 28 -3.38 3.80 -0.19
C ALA A 28 -3.83 5.26 -0.33
N ARG A 29 -5.15 5.51 -0.28
CA ARG A 29 -5.74 6.85 -0.41
C ARG A 29 -5.46 7.79 0.76
N GLU A 30 -5.01 7.27 1.91
CA GLU A 30 -4.52 8.09 3.04
C GLU A 30 -3.15 8.74 2.78
N THR A 31 -2.43 8.31 1.73
CA THR A 31 -1.10 8.82 1.39
C THR A 31 -1.17 9.73 0.15
N ASP A 32 -0.45 10.85 0.19
CA ASP A 32 -0.37 11.75 -0.96
C ASP A 32 0.27 11.05 -2.17
N THR A 33 -0.30 11.29 -3.35
CA THR A 33 0.18 10.80 -4.64
C THR A 33 1.50 11.45 -5.05
N HIS A 34 2.32 10.72 -5.83
CA HIS A 34 3.55 11.23 -6.42
C HIS A 34 3.36 11.61 -7.91
N SER A 35 2.15 11.48 -8.42
CA SER A 35 1.77 11.69 -9.82
C SER A 35 0.62 12.71 -9.94
N SER A 36 -0.14 12.68 -11.04
CA SER A 36 -1.32 13.53 -11.27
C SER A 36 -2.54 13.16 -10.40
N GLY A 37 -2.40 12.17 -9.50
CA GLY A 37 -3.48 11.58 -8.73
C GLY A 37 -4.35 10.59 -9.51
N THR A 38 -4.98 9.69 -8.77
CA THR A 38 -5.98 8.75 -9.30
C THR A 38 -7.38 9.29 -9.03
N PRO A 39 -8.30 9.29 -10.01
CA PRO A 39 -9.69 9.71 -9.79
C PRO A 39 -10.35 9.02 -8.59
N ASN A 40 -11.33 9.68 -7.99
CA ASN A 40 -12.23 9.04 -7.02
C ASN A 40 -13.32 8.26 -7.77
N TRP A 41 -13.71 7.11 -7.23
CA TRP A 41 -14.89 6.36 -7.68
C TRP A 41 -15.64 5.80 -6.48
N THR A 42 -16.89 5.39 -6.71
CA THR A 42 -17.75 4.79 -5.70
C THR A 42 -18.33 3.48 -6.23
N ASN A 43 -18.61 2.57 -5.32
CA ASN A 43 -19.32 1.32 -5.62
C ASN A 43 -20.81 1.46 -5.27
N ALA A 44 -21.61 0.53 -5.79
CA ALA A 44 -23.04 0.50 -5.47
C ALA A 44 -23.25 0.25 -3.97
N THR A 45 -24.27 0.90 -3.41
CA THR A 45 -24.59 0.76 -1.98
C THR A 45 -24.85 -0.69 -1.59
N GLY A 46 -24.18 -1.16 -0.54
CA GLY A 46 -24.27 -2.53 -0.04
C GLY A 46 -23.27 -3.50 -0.68
N PHE A 47 -22.48 -3.06 -1.67
CA PHE A 47 -21.45 -3.84 -2.34
C PHE A 47 -20.04 -3.27 -2.12
N GLU A 48 -19.84 -2.39 -1.14
CA GLU A 48 -18.56 -1.74 -0.90
C GLU A 48 -17.45 -2.72 -0.53
N GLN A 49 -17.81 -3.87 0.07
CA GLN A 49 -16.88 -4.93 0.48
C GLN A 49 -16.86 -6.15 -0.46
N ASP A 50 -17.80 -6.23 -1.42
CA ASP A 50 -17.89 -7.33 -2.39
C ASP A 50 -17.24 -6.94 -3.71
N VAL A 51 -15.96 -6.55 -3.62
CA VAL A 51 -15.16 -6.03 -4.72
C VAL A 51 -13.73 -6.53 -4.63
N PHE A 52 -13.04 -6.54 -5.77
CA PHE A 52 -11.60 -6.77 -5.75
C PHE A 52 -10.91 -5.68 -4.94
N THR A 53 -10.09 -6.07 -3.99
CA THR A 53 -9.36 -5.15 -3.13
C THR A 53 -7.87 -5.37 -3.29
N PHE A 54 -7.18 -4.40 -3.90
CA PHE A 54 -5.73 -4.43 -3.92
C PHE A 54 -5.22 -4.31 -2.49
N THR A 55 -4.41 -5.27 -2.04
CA THR A 55 -3.95 -5.34 -0.66
C THR A 55 -2.44 -5.41 -0.63
N ARG A 56 -1.79 -4.29 -0.32
CA ARG A 56 -0.34 -4.20 -0.15
C ARG A 56 0.04 -4.62 1.25
N VAL A 57 1.09 -5.44 1.34
CA VAL A 57 1.61 -5.92 2.61
C VAL A 57 2.84 -5.10 3.02
N ILE A 58 2.80 -4.55 4.22
CA ILE A 58 3.98 -4.01 4.91
C ILE A 58 4.80 -5.17 5.44
N PHE A 59 6.04 -5.31 4.96
CA PHE A 59 7.02 -6.28 5.44
C PHE A 59 8.38 -5.60 5.70
N LYS A 60 9.22 -6.26 6.50
CA LYS A 60 10.61 -5.88 6.73
C LYS A 60 11.51 -7.02 6.23
N SER A 61 12.47 -6.71 5.36
CA SER A 61 13.47 -7.67 4.90
C SER A 61 14.73 -7.60 5.78
N ASP A 62 15.31 -8.76 6.12
CA ASP A 62 16.56 -8.82 6.89
C ASP A 62 17.76 -8.45 5.98
N PRO A 63 18.57 -7.43 6.32
CA PRO A 63 19.75 -7.06 5.55
C PRO A 63 20.90 -8.10 5.57
N GLY A 64 20.79 -9.16 6.38
CA GLY A 64 21.90 -10.04 6.74
C GLY A 64 21.76 -11.50 6.31
N SER A 65 22.16 -11.84 5.09
CA SER A 65 23.00 -13.03 4.78
C SER A 65 23.35 -13.09 3.29
N ARG A 66 24.63 -12.89 2.96
CA ARG A 66 25.35 -13.47 1.81
C ARG A 66 24.96 -13.16 0.34
N SER A 67 24.13 -12.19 0.03
CA SER A 67 23.99 -11.76 -1.38
C SER A 67 25.10 -10.80 -1.80
N SER A 68 26.23 -11.38 -2.21
CA SER A 68 27.32 -10.70 -2.92
C SER A 68 26.85 -10.28 -4.32
N GLY A 69 26.33 -9.06 -4.45
CA GLY A 69 26.13 -8.45 -5.77
C GLY A 69 24.90 -7.54 -5.88
N GLY A 70 25.14 -6.23 -5.85
CA GLY A 70 24.41 -5.24 -6.67
C GLY A 70 22.93 -4.95 -6.40
N ARG A 71 22.66 -3.72 -5.94
CA ARG A 71 21.47 -2.89 -6.24
C ARG A 71 20.08 -3.32 -5.74
N LEU A 72 19.83 -4.54 -5.29
CA LEU A 72 18.50 -4.96 -4.78
C LEU A 72 18.24 -4.71 -3.28
N ARG A 73 19.18 -4.07 -2.57
CA ARG A 73 19.14 -3.88 -1.09
C ARG A 73 18.15 -2.83 -0.57
N TRP A 74 17.31 -2.22 -1.42
CA TRP A 74 16.54 -1.03 -1.07
C TRP A 74 15.07 -1.03 -1.53
N LEU A 75 14.59 -2.11 -2.15
CA LEU A 75 13.17 -2.22 -2.49
C LEU A 75 12.41 -2.54 -1.20
N GLY A 76 11.79 -1.50 -0.62
CA GLY A 76 10.87 -1.65 0.49
C GLY A 76 9.47 -1.97 -0.01
N TRP A 77 8.57 -2.34 0.89
CA TRP A 77 7.16 -2.56 0.56
C TRP A 77 6.48 -1.35 -0.11
N TRP A 78 7.06 -0.16 -0.01
CA TRP A 78 6.50 1.12 -0.45
C TRP A 78 6.91 1.53 -1.88
N VAL A 79 7.63 0.68 -2.62
CA VAL A 79 7.97 1.01 -4.02
C VAL A 79 6.68 1.19 -4.84
N ASP A 80 6.65 2.26 -5.65
CA ASP A 80 5.51 2.76 -6.43
C ASP A 80 4.22 3.02 -5.61
N TYR A 81 4.29 3.05 -4.28
CA TYR A 81 3.16 3.34 -3.39
C TYR A 81 2.97 4.86 -3.24
N PRO A 82 1.73 5.38 -3.17
CA PRO A 82 0.43 4.69 -3.26
C PRO A 82 -0.09 4.54 -4.70
N ASP A 83 0.63 5.07 -5.67
CA ASP A 83 0.12 5.27 -7.02
C ASP A 83 -0.14 3.96 -7.76
N ALA A 84 0.70 2.94 -7.61
CA ALA A 84 0.48 1.63 -8.24
C ALA A 84 -0.83 0.98 -7.78
N ASP A 85 -1.11 1.03 -6.47
CA ASP A 85 -2.26 0.39 -5.83
C ASP A 85 -3.57 0.97 -6.38
N LEU A 86 -3.63 2.30 -6.44
CA LEU A 86 -4.78 3.04 -6.92
C LEU A 86 -4.92 2.95 -8.44
N ASN A 87 -3.83 3.09 -9.19
CA ASN A 87 -3.87 3.03 -10.66
C ASN A 87 -4.25 1.64 -11.16
N LEU A 88 -3.71 0.57 -10.57
CA LEU A 88 -4.08 -0.80 -10.96
C LEU A 88 -5.57 -1.03 -10.69
N SER A 89 -6.06 -0.66 -9.50
CA SER A 89 -7.47 -0.81 -9.13
C SER A 89 -8.39 -0.01 -10.05
N TYR A 90 -8.00 1.20 -10.42
CA TYR A 90 -8.77 2.04 -11.34
C TYR A 90 -8.76 1.49 -12.77
N ARG A 91 -7.62 1.02 -13.29
CA ARG A 91 -7.56 0.44 -14.65
C ARG A 91 -8.25 -0.90 -14.73
N LEU A 92 -8.16 -1.74 -13.70
CA LEU A 92 -8.79 -3.06 -13.67
C LEU A 92 -10.30 -2.97 -13.90
N GLN A 93 -10.99 -2.02 -13.24
CA GLN A 93 -12.43 -1.83 -13.44
C GLN A 93 -12.79 -1.20 -14.79
N GLN A 94 -11.85 -0.51 -15.46
CA GLN A 94 -12.10 0.07 -16.78
C GLN A 94 -12.01 -0.97 -17.90
N VAL A 95 -11.12 -1.95 -17.74
CA VAL A 95 -10.81 -2.94 -18.78
C VAL A 95 -11.47 -4.30 -18.52
N THR A 96 -12.14 -4.46 -17.39
CA THR A 96 -12.86 -5.70 -17.00
C THR A 96 -14.22 -5.36 -16.40
N ALA A 97 -15.03 -6.38 -16.10
CA ALA A 97 -16.27 -6.22 -15.35
C ALA A 97 -16.08 -6.24 -13.81
N ILE A 98 -14.84 -6.37 -13.32
CA ILE A 98 -14.55 -6.46 -11.90
C ILE A 98 -14.67 -5.08 -11.26
N ARG A 99 -15.47 -4.98 -10.20
CA ARG A 99 -15.50 -3.79 -9.33
C ARG A 99 -14.32 -3.81 -8.38
N THR A 100 -13.79 -2.64 -8.04
CA THR A 100 -12.59 -2.50 -7.21
C THR A 100 -12.83 -1.56 -6.02
N ASP A 101 -12.19 -1.85 -4.89
CA ASP A 101 -12.17 -0.98 -3.71
C ASP A 101 -11.44 0.35 -4.06
N PRO A 102 -12.05 1.52 -3.76
CA PRO A 102 -11.52 2.83 -4.15
C PRO A 102 -10.29 3.29 -3.39
N ASP A 103 -9.95 2.62 -2.29
CA ASP A 103 -8.96 3.09 -1.33
C ASP A 103 -7.73 2.18 -1.28
N ALA A 104 -7.87 0.94 -1.75
CA ALA A 104 -6.93 -0.16 -1.53
C ALA A 104 -6.65 -0.38 -0.03
N ARG A 105 -5.97 -1.48 0.31
CA ARG A 105 -5.66 -1.83 1.70
C ARG A 105 -4.18 -1.99 1.90
N VAL A 106 -3.72 -1.48 3.03
CA VAL A 106 -2.34 -1.64 3.49
C VAL A 106 -2.40 -2.39 4.81
N LEU A 107 -1.75 -3.55 4.87
CA LEU A 107 -1.82 -4.46 6.01
C LEU A 107 -0.45 -4.98 6.40
N LYS A 108 -0.29 -5.35 7.67
CA LYS A 108 0.82 -6.20 8.12
C LYS A 108 0.41 -7.66 8.01
N LEU A 109 1.38 -8.56 7.84
CA LEU A 109 1.13 -10.01 7.83
C LEU A 109 0.52 -10.54 9.15
N THR A 110 0.65 -9.79 10.24
CA THR A 110 0.05 -10.12 11.54
C THR A 110 -1.34 -9.51 11.74
N ASP A 111 -1.89 -8.80 10.75
CA ASP A 111 -3.20 -8.18 10.87
C ASP A 111 -4.30 -9.27 10.93
N PRO A 112 -5.20 -9.24 11.93
CA PRO A 112 -6.26 -10.25 12.05
C PRO A 112 -7.26 -10.23 10.89
N LYS A 113 -7.31 -9.15 10.10
CA LYS A 113 -8.15 -9.06 8.91
C LYS A 113 -7.49 -9.65 7.65
N LEU A 114 -6.23 -10.06 7.69
CA LEU A 114 -5.52 -10.63 6.54
C LEU A 114 -6.32 -11.72 5.80
N PRO A 115 -7.03 -12.66 6.48
CA PRO A 115 -7.83 -13.69 5.80
C PRO A 115 -9.00 -13.16 4.95
N GLN A 116 -9.37 -11.89 5.11
CA GLN A 116 -10.43 -11.25 4.32
C GLN A 116 -9.94 -10.82 2.93
N TYR A 117 -8.62 -10.80 2.71
CA TYR A 117 -8.00 -10.30 1.48
C TYR A 117 -7.24 -11.43 0.77
N PRO A 118 -7.89 -12.12 -0.20
CA PRO A 118 -7.33 -13.33 -0.80
C PRO A 118 -6.15 -13.06 -1.74
N LEU A 119 -6.00 -11.83 -2.24
CA LEU A 119 -4.84 -11.41 -3.01
C LEU A 119 -4.00 -10.44 -2.17
N LEU A 120 -2.75 -10.84 -1.92
CA LEU A 120 -1.76 -10.01 -1.25
C LEU A 120 -0.68 -9.62 -2.25
N TYR A 121 -0.33 -8.34 -2.29
CA TYR A 121 0.78 -7.81 -3.06
C TYR A 121 1.98 -7.55 -2.15
N MET A 122 3.10 -8.15 -2.52
CA MET A 122 4.40 -8.05 -1.87
C MET A 122 5.43 -7.89 -2.97
N GLU A 123 6.19 -6.80 -2.93
CA GLU A 123 7.25 -6.50 -3.89
C GLU A 123 8.62 -6.96 -3.39
#